data_AF-A0A395NWS1-F1
#
_entry.id   AF-A0A395NWS1-F1
#
_cell.length_a   1.000
_cell.length_b   1.000
_cell.length_c   1.000
_cell.angle_alpha   90.00
_cell.angle_beta   90.00
_cell.angle_gamma   90.00
#
_symmetry.space_group_name_H-M   'P 1'
#
loop_
_entity.id
_entity.type
_entity.pdbx_description
1 polymer ?
#
loop_
_entity_poly.entity_id
_entity_poly.type
_entity_poly.pdbx_seq_one_letter_code
_entity_poly.pdbx_strand_id
1 'polypeptide(L)'
;MHYNTEYIVSYLGHERHYHSFVDFFQQEIAATVLNEYLFSRSHLTDDLLARMYVGYSHPLIHLGFGIEFEQPVLVAEALTQGAVHPDWMKRFLLGAEKAAKTKGNPSKTLIDLLSDINMDPFLSMASSLRDSDGLMDGNKLQYGILGRGAEAAIDLSSQFMISVENLDQKTAEMIGAAA
;
A
#
# COMPACT_ATOMS: atom_id res chain seq x y z
N MET A 1 -0.88 24.72 13.75
CA MET A 1 -1.66 25.33 12.65
C MET A 1 -2.44 24.19 12.03
N HIS A 2 -3.76 24.22 11.96
CA HIS A 2 -4.47 23.24 11.13
C HIS A 2 -4.19 23.57 9.67
N TYR A 3 -3.29 22.83 9.04
CA TYR A 3 -3.06 22.94 7.61
C TYR A 3 -4.33 22.46 6.88
N ASN A 4 -4.77 23.22 5.87
CA ASN A 4 -5.89 22.79 5.03
C ASN A 4 -5.50 21.48 4.33
N THR A 5 -6.33 20.44 4.46
CA THR A 5 -6.12 19.14 3.82
C THR A 5 -5.96 19.27 2.30
N GLU A 6 -6.62 20.23 1.66
CA GLU A 6 -6.44 20.55 0.23
C GLU A 6 -5.01 21.00 -0.08
N TYR A 7 -4.39 21.75 0.84
CA TYR A 7 -3.02 22.20 0.69
C TYR A 7 -2.06 21.01 0.76
N ILE A 8 -2.25 20.09 1.70
CA ILE A 8 -1.45 18.85 1.82
C ILE A 8 -1.53 18.03 0.54
N VAL A 9 -2.75 17.80 0.02
CA VAL A 9 -2.99 17.04 -1.21
C VAL A 9 -2.21 17.62 -2.40
N SER A 10 -2.09 18.95 -2.49
CA SER A 10 -1.37 19.61 -3.60
C SER A 10 0.14 19.33 -3.66
N TYR A 11 0.73 18.84 -2.56
CA TYR A 11 2.17 18.53 -2.47
C TYR A 11 2.48 17.04 -2.40
N LEU A 12 1.46 16.17 -2.35
CA LEU A 12 1.70 14.72 -2.34
C LEU A 12 2.43 14.26 -3.61
N GLY A 13 3.32 13.28 -3.46
CA GLY A 13 4.07 12.69 -4.57
C GLY A 13 5.25 13.52 -5.06
N HIS A 14 5.63 14.57 -4.35
CA HIS A 14 6.71 15.48 -4.74
C HIS A 14 7.85 15.45 -3.74
N GLU A 15 8.87 14.65 -4.02
CA GLU A 15 10.09 14.48 -3.19
C GLU A 15 10.75 15.78 -2.76
N ARG A 16 10.70 16.83 -3.60
CA ARG A 16 11.23 18.17 -3.26
C ARG A 16 10.63 18.77 -1.99
N HIS A 17 9.45 18.32 -1.55
CA HIS A 17 8.75 18.80 -0.36
C HIS A 17 9.02 17.93 0.89
N TYR A 18 9.95 16.97 0.83
CA TYR A 18 10.29 16.09 1.95
C TYR A 18 10.53 16.84 3.26
N HIS A 19 11.44 17.83 3.25
CA HIS A 19 11.76 18.60 4.47
C HIS A 19 10.54 19.34 5.03
N SER A 20 9.69 19.91 4.16
CA SER A 20 8.45 20.55 4.58
C SER A 20 7.48 19.57 5.25
N PHE A 21 7.40 18.33 4.77
CA PHE A 21 6.59 17.29 5.39
C PHE A 21 7.19 16.80 6.72
N VAL A 22 8.53 16.71 6.84
CA VAL A 22 9.17 16.42 8.14
C VAL A 22 8.77 17.46 9.18
N ASP A 23 8.96 18.75 8.87
CA ASP A 23 8.62 19.85 9.78
C ASP A 23 7.15 19.83 10.17
N PHE A 24 6.27 19.55 9.21
CA PHE A 24 4.83 19.42 9.42
C PHE A 24 4.49 18.26 10.35
N PHE A 25 4.89 17.02 10.02
CA PHE A 25 4.51 15.86 10.82
C PHE A 25 5.17 15.88 12.20
N GLN A 26 6.39 16.38 12.36
CA GLN A 26 7.03 16.54 13.68
C GLN A 26 6.23 17.46 14.61
N GLN A 27 5.59 18.51 14.09
CA GLN A 27 4.73 19.40 14.89
C GLN A 27 3.41 18.74 15.29
N GLU A 28 2.93 17.78 14.50
CA GLU A 28 1.61 17.17 14.68
C GLU A 28 1.65 15.93 15.63
N ILE A 29 2.81 15.26 15.83
CA ILE A 29 2.93 13.93 16.50
C ILE A 29 2.74 13.95 18.03
N ALA A 30 1.75 14.66 18.55
CA ALA A 30 1.26 14.49 19.93
C ALA A 30 0.51 13.15 20.16
N ALA A 31 0.83 12.09 19.41
CA ALA A 31 0.32 10.71 19.52
C ALA A 31 -1.11 10.40 18.96
N THR A 32 -1.80 11.31 18.28
CA THR A 32 -3.17 11.05 17.74
C THR A 32 -3.34 11.27 16.23
N VAL A 33 -2.26 11.36 15.47
CA VAL A 33 -2.29 11.73 14.04
C VAL A 33 -2.54 10.55 13.09
N LEU A 34 -2.28 9.31 13.51
CA LEU A 34 -2.40 8.16 12.60
C LEU A 34 -3.83 7.94 12.13
N ASN A 35 -4.82 8.06 13.03
CA ASN A 35 -6.23 7.97 12.64
C ASN A 35 -6.61 9.09 11.67
N GLU A 36 -6.13 10.31 11.93
CA GLU A 36 -6.42 11.48 11.10
C GLU A 36 -5.86 11.34 9.68
N TYR A 37 -4.60 10.91 9.53
CA TYR A 37 -3.89 10.89 8.26
C TYR A 37 -3.90 9.54 7.52
N LEU A 38 -4.15 8.42 8.20
CA LEU A 38 -4.14 7.09 7.56
C LEU A 38 -5.47 6.34 7.62
N PHE A 39 -6.32 6.58 8.62
CA PHE A 39 -7.47 5.69 8.88
C PHE A 39 -8.85 6.37 8.88
N SER A 40 -8.96 7.68 8.64
CA SER A 40 -10.24 8.40 8.66
C SER A 40 -11.12 8.17 7.42
N ARG A 41 -10.63 7.44 6.40
CA ARG A 41 -11.37 7.08 5.17
C ARG A 41 -11.82 8.30 4.34
N SER A 42 -11.08 9.40 4.46
CA SER A 42 -11.20 10.55 3.56
C SER A 42 -10.37 10.34 2.28
N HIS A 43 -10.59 11.18 1.26
CA HIS A 43 -9.77 11.14 0.04
C HIS A 43 -8.27 11.30 0.35
N LEU A 44 -7.91 12.18 1.28
CA LEU A 44 -6.52 12.38 1.70
C LEU A 44 -5.95 11.11 2.35
N THR A 45 -6.68 10.49 3.28
CA THR A 45 -6.15 9.33 3.99
C THR A 45 -6.05 8.10 3.12
N ASP A 46 -7.00 7.88 2.22
CA ASP A 46 -6.95 6.74 1.30
C ASP A 46 -5.78 6.91 0.31
N ASP A 47 -5.49 8.15 -0.11
CA ASP A 47 -4.34 8.49 -0.96
C ASP A 47 -3.02 8.27 -0.20
N LEU A 48 -2.89 8.86 1.00
CA LEU A 48 -1.67 8.76 1.79
C LEU A 48 -1.41 7.32 2.22
N LEU A 49 -2.43 6.58 2.68
CA LEU A 49 -2.31 5.17 3.05
C LEU A 49 -1.83 4.32 1.87
N ALA A 50 -2.35 4.56 0.66
CA ALA A 50 -1.87 3.83 -0.52
C ALA A 50 -0.38 4.08 -0.79
N ARG A 51 0.10 5.32 -0.57
CA ARG A 51 1.52 5.67 -0.73
C ARG A 51 2.43 5.05 0.34
N MET A 52 1.90 4.71 1.51
CA MET A 52 2.66 3.99 2.54
C MET A 52 3.17 2.62 2.08
N TYR A 53 2.54 2.01 1.06
CA TYR A 53 2.97 0.74 0.46
C TYR A 53 4.05 0.90 -0.61
N VAL A 54 4.36 2.13 -1.03
CA VAL A 54 5.37 2.43 -2.05
C VAL A 54 6.76 2.42 -1.44
N GLY A 55 7.77 2.16 -2.27
CA GLY A 55 9.14 1.97 -1.82
C GLY A 55 9.24 0.71 -0.97
N TYR A 56 8.71 -0.43 -1.42
CA TYR A 56 8.76 -1.72 -0.72
C TYR A 56 8.28 -1.66 0.74
N SER A 57 7.21 -0.92 0.99
CA SER A 57 6.64 -0.73 2.34
C SER A 57 7.59 -0.11 3.37
N HIS A 58 8.70 0.53 2.96
CA HIS A 58 9.59 1.25 3.90
C HIS A 58 8.84 2.23 4.81
N PRO A 59 7.82 3.00 4.34
CA PRO A 59 7.04 3.86 5.23
C PRO A 59 6.34 3.06 6.34
N LEU A 60 5.76 1.89 6.03
CA LEU A 60 5.11 1.03 7.03
C LEU A 60 6.12 0.38 7.98
N ILE A 61 7.32 0.04 7.50
CA ILE A 61 8.41 -0.50 8.34
C ILE A 61 8.86 0.56 9.36
N HIS A 62 9.12 1.79 8.90
CA HIS A 62 9.49 2.90 9.78
C HIS A 62 8.35 3.24 10.77
N LEU A 63 7.09 3.20 10.31
CA LEU A 63 5.93 3.40 11.17
C LEU A 63 5.86 2.32 12.27
N GLY A 64 6.06 1.05 11.90
CA GLY A 64 6.08 -0.06 12.85
C GLY A 64 7.15 0.12 13.92
N PHE A 65 8.39 0.46 13.54
CA PHE A 65 9.45 0.79 14.51
C PHE A 65 9.15 2.03 15.35
N GLY A 66 8.55 3.06 14.75
CA GLY A 66 8.14 4.27 15.46
C GLY A 66 7.10 3.99 16.55
N ILE A 67 6.16 3.08 16.29
CA ILE A 67 5.16 2.66 17.27
C ILE A 67 5.78 1.74 18.33
N GLU A 68 6.49 0.68 17.92
CA GLU A 68 7.07 -0.35 18.81
C GLU A 68 8.04 0.25 19.82
N PHE A 69 8.89 1.19 19.39
CA PHE A 69 9.93 1.79 20.22
C PHE A 69 9.55 3.17 20.77
N GLU A 70 8.28 3.58 20.62
CA GLU A 70 7.78 4.90 21.05
C GLU A 70 8.67 6.04 20.54
N GLN A 71 8.99 6.03 19.24
CA GLN A 71 9.84 7.03 18.57
C GLN A 71 9.01 7.95 17.66
N PRO A 72 8.48 9.08 18.18
CA PRO A 72 7.76 10.10 17.41
C PRO A 72 8.44 10.52 16.10
N VAL A 73 9.77 10.63 16.10
CA VAL A 73 10.53 11.07 14.92
C VAL A 73 10.44 10.05 13.79
N LEU A 74 10.46 8.75 14.10
CA LEU A 74 10.28 7.69 13.09
C LEU A 74 8.85 7.65 12.55
N VAL A 75 7.86 7.98 13.38
CA VAL A 75 6.47 8.15 12.92
C VAL A 75 6.38 9.32 11.93
N ALA A 76 7.08 10.44 12.20
CA ALA A 76 7.13 11.60 11.32
C ALA A 76 7.78 11.27 9.99
N GLU A 77 8.90 10.55 10.04
CA GLU A 77 9.64 10.10 8.88
C GLU A 77 8.77 9.17 8.02
N ALA A 78 8.08 8.21 8.63
CA ALA A 78 7.19 7.29 7.94
C ALA A 78 6.07 8.01 7.17
N LEU A 79 5.35 8.91 7.82
CA LEU A 79 4.30 9.71 7.19
C LEU A 79 4.87 10.61 6.09
N THR A 80 6.06 11.16 6.30
CA THR A 80 6.77 11.97 5.30
C THR A 80 7.12 11.15 4.06
N GLN A 81 7.70 9.95 4.23
CA GLN A 81 8.01 9.06 3.12
C GLN A 81 6.76 8.73 2.31
N GLY A 82 5.66 8.35 2.99
CA GLY A 82 4.36 8.16 2.35
C GLY A 82 3.88 9.40 1.59
N ALA A 83 4.01 10.60 2.18
CA ALA A 83 3.54 11.83 1.55
C ALA A 83 4.28 12.16 0.25
N VAL A 84 5.59 11.88 0.16
CA VAL A 84 6.38 12.20 -1.03
C VAL A 84 6.41 11.09 -2.08
N HIS A 85 6.09 9.85 -1.72
CA HIS A 85 6.06 8.73 -2.66
C HIS A 85 5.01 8.93 -3.75
N PRO A 86 5.23 8.43 -4.99
CA PRO A 86 4.21 8.43 -6.04
C PRO A 86 3.00 7.54 -5.66
N ASP A 87 1.86 7.71 -6.35
CA ASP A 87 0.58 7.09 -5.99
C ASP A 87 0.26 5.80 -6.77
N TRP A 88 1.23 5.16 -7.43
CA TRP A 88 0.96 4.04 -8.34
C TRP A 88 0.31 2.82 -7.66
N MET A 89 0.40 2.68 -6.34
CA MET A 89 -0.32 1.66 -5.56
C MET A 89 -1.82 1.94 -5.38
N LYS A 90 -2.25 3.21 -5.50
CA LYS A 90 -3.63 3.66 -5.22
C LYS A 90 -4.66 2.92 -6.08
N ARG A 91 -4.40 2.78 -7.38
CA ARG A 91 -5.27 2.05 -8.30
C ARG A 91 -5.49 0.61 -7.86
N PHE A 92 -4.42 -0.08 -7.48
CA PHE A 92 -4.47 -1.48 -7.08
C PHE A 92 -5.20 -1.66 -5.75
N LEU A 93 -4.77 -0.97 -4.68
CA LEU A 93 -5.30 -1.15 -3.33
C LEU A 93 -6.79 -0.77 -3.23
N LEU A 94 -7.15 0.42 -3.73
CA LEU A 94 -8.55 0.88 -3.69
C LEU A 94 -9.42 0.12 -4.69
N GLY A 95 -8.86 -0.30 -5.83
CA GLY A 95 -9.53 -1.14 -6.81
C GLY A 95 -9.88 -2.51 -6.24
N ALA A 96 -8.93 -3.16 -5.58
CA ALA A 96 -9.12 -4.46 -4.92
C ALA A 96 -10.17 -4.37 -3.81
N GLU A 97 -10.11 -3.35 -2.95
CA GLU A 97 -11.11 -3.15 -1.91
C GLU A 97 -12.51 -2.96 -2.49
N LYS A 98 -12.63 -2.14 -3.54
CA LYS A 98 -13.91 -1.91 -4.23
C LYS A 98 -14.45 -3.20 -4.87
N ALA A 99 -13.59 -3.98 -5.52
CA ALA A 99 -13.97 -5.24 -6.15
C ALA A 99 -14.42 -6.27 -5.10
N ALA A 100 -13.73 -6.36 -3.96
CA ALA A 100 -14.04 -7.29 -2.88
C ALA A 100 -15.47 -7.10 -2.33
N LYS A 101 -15.97 -5.86 -2.29
CA LYS A 101 -17.37 -5.56 -1.86
C LYS A 101 -18.44 -6.22 -2.73
N THR A 102 -18.09 -6.61 -3.96
CA THR A 102 -19.00 -7.30 -4.88
C THR A 102 -18.81 -8.81 -4.91
N LYS A 103 -17.75 -9.33 -4.27
CA LYS A 103 -17.47 -10.76 -4.17
C LYS A 103 -18.25 -11.34 -2.98
N GLY A 104 -18.91 -12.48 -3.20
CA GLY A 104 -19.59 -13.23 -2.15
C GLY A 104 -18.65 -14.17 -1.40
N ASN A 105 -19.13 -14.74 -0.29
CA ASN A 105 -18.42 -15.80 0.42
C ASN A 105 -18.50 -17.16 -0.32
N PRO A 106 -17.49 -18.03 -0.18
CA PRO A 106 -16.33 -17.92 0.73
C PRO A 106 -15.09 -17.21 0.15
N SER A 107 -14.34 -16.56 1.03
CA SER A 107 -12.99 -16.01 0.79
C SER A 107 -12.02 -17.14 0.41
N LYS A 108 -11.21 -16.95 -0.64
CA LYS A 108 -10.15 -17.91 -1.00
C LYS A 108 -9.01 -17.89 0.01
N THR A 109 -8.21 -18.96 0.03
CA THR A 109 -6.95 -18.96 0.76
C THR A 109 -5.82 -18.35 -0.09
N LEU A 110 -4.76 -17.85 0.52
CA LEU A 110 -3.56 -17.38 -0.15
C LEU A 110 -2.91 -18.49 -0.96
N ILE A 111 -2.97 -19.75 -0.51
CA ILE A 111 -2.45 -20.89 -1.27
C ILE A 111 -3.28 -21.12 -2.54
N ASP A 112 -4.60 -21.03 -2.47
CA ASP A 112 -5.46 -21.10 -3.66
C ASP A 112 -5.12 -19.98 -4.64
N LEU A 113 -4.94 -18.75 -4.13
CA LEU A 113 -4.59 -17.60 -4.96
C LEU A 113 -3.18 -17.71 -5.58
N LEU A 114 -2.20 -18.24 -4.85
CA LEU A 114 -0.87 -18.53 -5.39
C LEU A 114 -0.94 -19.62 -6.47
N SER A 115 -1.79 -20.63 -6.28
CA SER A 115 -2.07 -21.64 -7.32
C SER A 115 -2.67 -21.00 -8.56
N ASP A 116 -3.68 -20.14 -8.40
CA ASP A 116 -4.31 -19.41 -9.51
C ASP A 116 -3.30 -18.53 -10.26
N ILE A 117 -2.43 -17.79 -9.55
CA ILE A 117 -1.35 -16.99 -10.16
C ILE A 117 -0.41 -17.85 -10.99
N ASN A 118 -0.03 -19.04 -10.50
CA ASN A 118 0.86 -19.95 -11.22
C ASN A 118 0.19 -20.55 -12.46
N MET A 119 -1.13 -20.77 -12.42
CA MET A 119 -1.90 -21.30 -13.54
C MET A 119 -2.24 -20.23 -14.59
N ASP A 120 -2.20 -18.94 -14.22
CA ASP A 120 -2.39 -17.82 -15.13
C ASP A 120 -1.09 -17.55 -15.93
N PRO A 121 -1.07 -17.76 -17.26
CA PRO A 121 0.15 -17.61 -18.07
C PRO A 121 0.69 -16.18 -18.09
N PHE A 122 -0.16 -15.19 -17.86
CA PHE A 122 0.23 -13.79 -17.83
C PHE A 122 0.79 -13.41 -16.46
N LEU A 123 0.06 -13.68 -15.36
CA LEU A 123 0.49 -13.32 -14.02
C LEU A 123 1.76 -14.06 -13.59
N SER A 124 1.89 -15.34 -13.95
CA SER A 124 3.11 -16.14 -13.69
C SER A 124 4.36 -15.56 -14.37
N MET A 125 4.20 -14.80 -15.46
CA MET A 125 5.31 -14.22 -16.22
C MET A 125 5.44 -12.70 -16.09
N ALA A 126 4.44 -11.99 -15.54
CA ALA A 126 4.32 -10.53 -15.60
C ALA A 126 5.54 -9.78 -15.05
N SER A 127 6.19 -10.32 -14.01
CA SER A 127 7.39 -9.77 -13.37
C SER A 127 8.70 -10.04 -14.13
N SER A 128 8.65 -10.86 -15.17
CA SER A 128 9.80 -11.30 -15.97
C SER A 128 9.76 -10.80 -17.42
N LEU A 129 8.70 -10.06 -17.79
CA LEU A 129 8.60 -9.45 -19.11
C LEU A 129 9.63 -8.33 -19.26
N ARG A 130 10.07 -8.17 -20.51
CA ARG A 130 11.05 -7.15 -20.93
C ARG A 130 10.37 -6.13 -21.83
N ASP A 131 10.88 -4.91 -21.84
CA ASP A 131 10.45 -3.88 -22.79
C ASP A 131 10.94 -4.17 -24.23
N SER A 132 10.63 -3.27 -25.17
CA SER A 132 11.00 -3.41 -26.58
C SER A 132 12.51 -3.47 -26.82
N ASP A 133 13.30 -2.93 -25.90
CA ASP A 133 14.76 -2.89 -25.97
C ASP A 133 15.38 -4.09 -25.23
N GLY A 134 14.56 -4.99 -24.69
CA GLY A 134 14.98 -6.20 -23.99
C GLY A 134 15.40 -5.95 -22.54
N LEU A 135 15.14 -4.76 -21.98
CA LEU A 135 15.48 -4.44 -20.59
C LEU A 135 14.38 -4.92 -19.64
N MET A 136 14.81 -5.29 -18.43
CA MET A 136 13.87 -5.62 -17.36
C MET A 136 13.34 -4.33 -16.73
N ASP A 137 12.09 -4.36 -16.27
CA ASP A 137 11.53 -3.25 -15.49
C ASP A 137 12.39 -2.97 -14.24
N GLY A 138 12.75 -1.70 -14.04
CA GLY A 138 13.46 -1.28 -12.82
C GLY A 138 12.64 -1.60 -11.56
N ASN A 139 11.33 -1.38 -11.62
CA ASN A 139 10.37 -1.83 -10.60
C ASN A 139 9.36 -2.81 -11.22
N LYS A 140 9.59 -4.11 -10.98
CA LYS A 140 8.78 -5.22 -11.50
C LYS A 140 7.34 -5.24 -10.97
N LEU A 141 7.07 -4.63 -9.83
CA LEU A 141 5.72 -4.52 -9.30
C LEU A 141 4.98 -3.38 -10.00
N GLN A 142 5.56 -2.19 -10.02
CA GLN A 142 4.95 -0.99 -10.60
C GLN A 142 4.74 -1.12 -12.11
N TYR A 143 5.78 -1.45 -12.87
CA TYR A 143 5.71 -1.49 -14.34
C TYR A 143 5.29 -2.88 -14.85
N GLY A 144 5.60 -3.92 -14.07
CA GLY A 144 5.26 -5.29 -14.42
C GLY A 144 3.86 -5.68 -14.02
N ILE A 145 3.73 -6.27 -12.84
CA ILE A 145 2.46 -6.87 -12.38
C ILE A 145 1.34 -5.84 -12.39
N LEU A 146 1.54 -4.65 -11.81
CA LEU A 146 0.49 -3.63 -11.75
C LEU A 146 0.42 -2.79 -13.03
N GLY A 147 1.54 -2.54 -13.70
CA GLY A 147 1.57 -1.74 -14.92
C GLY A 147 0.85 -2.43 -16.09
N ARG A 148 1.10 -3.74 -16.27
CA ARG A 148 0.51 -4.54 -17.36
C ARG A 148 -0.70 -5.36 -16.91
N GLY A 149 -0.79 -5.69 -15.62
CA GLY A 149 -1.73 -6.67 -15.07
C GLY A 149 -2.66 -6.16 -13.98
N ALA A 150 -2.82 -4.84 -13.82
CA ALA A 150 -3.62 -4.26 -12.73
C ALA A 150 -4.99 -4.92 -12.56
N GLU A 151 -5.75 -5.13 -13.64
CA GLU A 151 -7.11 -5.69 -13.55
C GLU A 151 -7.10 -7.14 -13.06
N ALA A 152 -6.17 -7.97 -13.57
CA ALA A 152 -6.02 -9.35 -13.13
C ALA A 152 -5.56 -9.41 -11.66
N ALA A 153 -4.62 -8.55 -11.27
CA ALA A 153 -4.17 -8.44 -9.87
C ALA A 153 -5.30 -7.97 -8.94
N ILE A 154 -6.12 -7.00 -9.37
CA ILE A 154 -7.30 -6.51 -8.62
C ILE A 154 -8.32 -7.63 -8.45
N ASP A 155 -8.69 -8.34 -9.53
CA ASP A 155 -9.66 -9.43 -9.45
C ASP A 155 -9.17 -10.55 -8.52
N LEU A 156 -7.89 -10.92 -8.62
CA LEU A 156 -7.31 -11.99 -7.80
C LEU A 156 -7.22 -11.60 -6.32
N SER A 157 -6.70 -10.41 -6.01
CA SER A 157 -6.60 -9.92 -4.63
C SER A 157 -7.97 -9.67 -3.98
N SER A 158 -9.00 -9.31 -4.76
CA SER A 158 -10.36 -9.10 -4.25
C SER A 158 -11.02 -10.37 -3.67
N GLN A 159 -10.45 -11.55 -3.93
CA GLN A 159 -10.96 -12.84 -3.45
C GLN A 159 -10.41 -13.21 -2.06
N PHE A 160 -9.42 -12.48 -1.55
CA PHE A 160 -8.90 -12.62 -0.18
C PHE A 160 -9.51 -11.56 0.74
N MET A 161 -10.52 -11.95 1.49
CA MET A 161 -11.25 -11.06 2.40
C MET A 161 -10.90 -11.34 3.86
N ILE A 162 -10.66 -10.27 4.61
CA ILE A 162 -10.38 -10.26 6.05
C ILE A 162 -11.52 -9.54 6.79
N SER A 163 -11.92 -10.07 7.93
CA SER A 163 -12.82 -9.43 8.89
C SER A 163 -12.21 -9.50 10.28
N VAL A 164 -12.77 -8.76 11.24
CA VAL A 164 -12.28 -8.77 12.63
C VAL A 164 -12.37 -10.19 13.23
N GLU A 165 -13.38 -10.95 12.84
CA GLU A 165 -13.63 -12.30 13.34
C GLU A 165 -12.63 -13.34 12.82
N ASN A 166 -11.98 -13.09 11.67
CA ASN A 166 -11.04 -14.03 11.07
C ASN A 166 -9.59 -13.52 10.99
N LEU A 167 -9.31 -12.35 11.60
CA LEU A 167 -8.02 -11.67 11.51
C LEU A 167 -6.85 -12.57 11.94
N ASP A 168 -6.98 -13.28 13.06
CA ASP A 168 -5.93 -14.18 13.57
C ASP A 168 -5.68 -15.34 12.61
N GLN A 169 -6.75 -15.95 12.08
CA GLN A 169 -6.65 -17.02 11.11
C GLN A 169 -5.96 -16.54 9.83
N LYS A 170 -6.37 -15.38 9.30
CA LYS A 170 -5.81 -14.81 8.07
C LYS A 170 -4.36 -14.34 8.25
N THR A 171 -4.01 -13.88 9.45
CA THR A 171 -2.61 -13.57 9.80
C THR A 171 -1.75 -14.83 9.82
N ALA A 172 -2.23 -15.92 10.44
CA ALA A 172 -1.53 -17.20 10.42
C ALA A 172 -1.38 -17.76 9.00
N GLU A 173 -2.43 -17.63 8.17
CA GLU A 173 -2.42 -18.02 6.76
C GLU A 173 -1.37 -17.23 5.94
N MET A 174 -1.28 -15.91 6.16
CA MET A 174 -0.27 -15.05 5.53
C MET A 174 1.15 -15.45 5.93
N ILE A 175 1.39 -15.71 7.21
CA ILE A 175 2.70 -16.17 7.71
C ILE A 175 3.04 -17.53 7.09
N GLY A 176 2.07 -18.46 7.06
CA GLY A 176 2.27 -19.80 6.52
C GLY A 176 2.50 -19.83 5.00
N ALA A 177 1.93 -18.89 4.24
CA ALA A 177 2.14 -18.80 2.80
C ALA A 177 3.49 -18.16 2.41
N ALA A 178 4.14 -17.45 3.34
CA ALA A 178 5.43 -16.79 3.12
C ALA A 178 6.65 -17.57 3.67
N ALA A 179 6.40 -18.65 4.44
CA ALA A 179 7.42 -19.53 5.03
C ALA A 179 7.86 -20.63 4.05
#